data_AF-A0A1W9T2M4-F1
#
_entry.id   AF-A0A1W9T2M4-F1
#
_cell.length_a   1.000
_cell.length_b   1.000
_cell.length_c   1.000
_cell.angle_alpha   90.00
_cell.angle_beta   90.00
_cell.angle_gamma   90.00
#
_symmetry.space_group_name_H-M   'P 1'
#
loop_
_entity.id
_entity.type
_entity.pdbx_description
1 polymer ?
#
loop_
_entity_poly.entity_id
_entity_poly.type
_entity_poly.pdbx_seq_one_letter_code
_entity_poly.pdbx_strand_id
1 'polypeptide(L)'
;MYRVAVQPHLNVKALLLRLVYTDLKLVLLGNLGYFHDDPYSLSLNYYSVAQGSYFGGGGNFIKGGSQKLSDYLAGYILQNGGKVILKHLVTEIITENNKAIGVKYKATKNNTSEVITAFADEIIANAAMPNVANMLLPNKHGKKLLQKIENLQTAASLLTIYFGFKKPVKDLGNKYYSTFVYDDSVKTQADIKTNNQGNFKNRSFTFVDYSQVDSALASDDKSVGVICCIDYFSDWDKLGKEEYKAKKKEVAEIFIEKLEKLIPGIKDQIEYYEVGTSKTVARYTLNPQGAVYGFAQTPQRVMSEKIQSVDNLHFASAWSKIGGGFSGAIFSGYLCAFDILRKR
;
A
#
# COMPACT_ATOMS: atom_id res chain seq x y z
N MET A 1 9.10 -29.74 20.06
CA MET A 1 8.07 -28.93 19.37
C MET A 1 7.78 -27.72 20.26
N TYR A 2 8.54 -26.62 20.12
CA TYR A 2 8.31 -25.42 20.94
C TYR A 2 7.01 -24.76 20.48
N ARG A 3 5.93 -24.93 21.24
CA ARG A 3 4.74 -24.09 21.13
C ARG A 3 5.14 -22.70 21.61
N VAL A 4 5.54 -21.82 20.67
CA VAL A 4 5.56 -20.39 20.95
C VAL A 4 4.12 -20.01 21.21
N ALA A 5 3.79 -19.71 22.48
CA ALA A 5 2.49 -19.17 22.84
C ALA A 5 2.30 -17.86 22.07
N VAL A 6 1.47 -17.90 21.02
CA VAL A 6 1.10 -16.71 20.25
C VAL A 6 0.34 -15.81 21.20
N GLN A 7 0.92 -14.69 21.59
CA GLN A 7 0.24 -13.66 22.39
C GLN A 7 -0.35 -12.63 21.41
N PRO A 8 -1.63 -12.74 21.01
CA PRO A 8 -2.21 -11.95 19.92
C PRO A 8 -2.26 -10.45 20.18
N HIS A 9 -2.15 -10.04 21.45
CA HIS A 9 -2.26 -8.64 21.87
C HIS A 9 -0.93 -7.88 21.90
N LEU A 10 0.20 -8.54 21.59
CA LEU A 10 1.51 -7.88 21.61
C LEU A 10 1.74 -7.02 20.37
N ASN A 11 2.32 -5.84 20.61
CA ASN A 11 2.88 -4.98 19.58
C ASN A 11 4.41 -5.18 19.47
N VAL A 12 5.02 -4.63 18.42
CA VAL A 12 6.47 -4.76 18.16
C VAL A 12 7.30 -4.20 19.31
N LYS A 13 6.84 -3.14 20.01
CA LYS A 13 7.45 -2.63 21.24
C LYS A 13 7.77 -3.75 22.26
N ALA A 14 6.89 -4.73 22.43
CA ALA A 14 7.10 -5.81 23.40
C ALA A 14 8.35 -6.66 23.12
N LEU A 15 8.70 -6.84 21.85
CA LEU A 15 9.95 -7.48 21.44
C LEU A 15 11.13 -6.53 21.68
N LEU A 16 11.02 -5.28 21.23
CA LEU A 16 12.11 -4.31 21.27
C LEU A 16 12.56 -3.96 22.69
N LEU A 17 11.65 -3.97 23.67
CA LEU A 17 12.00 -3.76 25.08
C LEU A 17 12.89 -4.85 25.67
N ARG A 18 12.94 -6.04 25.05
CA ARG A 18 13.83 -7.15 25.49
C ARG A 18 15.25 -7.01 24.96
N LEU A 19 15.49 -6.12 24.01
CA LEU A 19 16.81 -5.85 23.45
C LEU A 19 17.46 -4.68 24.20
N VAL A 20 18.75 -4.79 24.46
CA VAL A 20 19.50 -3.76 25.21
C VAL A 20 20.01 -2.66 24.26
N TYR A 21 20.44 -3.02 23.06
CA TYR A 21 21.09 -2.10 22.11
C TYR A 21 20.06 -1.31 21.28
N THR A 22 20.10 0.01 21.37
CA THR A 22 19.21 0.92 20.62
C THR A 22 19.41 0.81 19.11
N ASP A 23 20.66 0.74 18.64
CA ASP A 23 20.96 0.66 17.20
C ASP A 23 20.40 -0.61 16.59
N LEU A 24 20.49 -1.74 17.28
CA LEU A 24 19.90 -3.00 16.83
C LEU A 24 18.37 -2.89 16.68
N LYS A 25 17.69 -2.17 17.59
CA LYS A 25 16.24 -1.95 17.49
C LYS A 25 15.89 -1.17 16.22
N LEU A 26 16.67 -0.13 15.90
CA LEU A 26 16.48 0.65 14.68
C LEU A 26 16.79 -0.18 13.44
N VAL A 27 17.88 -0.95 13.42
CA VAL A 27 18.20 -1.87 12.31
C VAL A 27 17.07 -2.85 12.06
N LEU A 28 16.53 -3.49 13.12
CA LEU A 28 15.41 -4.41 12.99
C LEU A 28 14.15 -3.73 12.45
N LEU A 29 13.98 -2.43 12.73
CA LEU A 29 12.86 -1.60 12.26
C LEU A 29 13.12 -0.91 10.91
N GLY A 30 14.26 -1.13 10.26
CA GLY A 30 14.66 -0.37 9.07
C GLY A 30 13.61 -0.36 7.96
N ASN A 31 12.94 -1.50 7.76
CA ASN A 31 11.86 -1.68 6.78
C ASN A 31 10.44 -1.54 7.38
N LEU A 32 10.28 -0.95 8.57
CA LEU A 32 8.99 -0.78 9.24
C LEU A 32 7.93 -0.18 8.30
N GLY A 33 8.32 0.79 7.46
CA GLY A 33 7.42 1.48 6.53
C GLY A 33 6.77 0.59 5.47
N TYR A 34 7.24 -0.64 5.26
CA TYR A 34 6.53 -1.64 4.45
C TYR A 34 5.25 -2.16 5.12
N PHE A 35 5.14 -2.03 6.43
CA PHE A 35 4.12 -2.70 7.23
C PHE A 35 3.30 -1.74 8.06
N HIS A 36 3.90 -0.67 8.56
CA HIS A 36 3.25 0.32 9.42
C HIS A 36 4.08 1.59 9.57
N ASP A 37 3.52 2.63 10.19
CA ASP A 37 4.19 3.92 10.43
C ASP A 37 4.65 4.12 11.89
N ASP A 38 4.28 3.22 12.80
CA ASP A 38 4.51 3.35 14.24
C ASP A 38 4.80 1.99 14.91
N PRO A 39 6.02 1.72 15.39
CA PRO A 39 6.37 0.43 15.97
C PRO A 39 5.61 0.12 17.28
N TYR A 40 4.98 1.12 17.92
CA TYR A 40 4.20 0.94 19.15
C TYR A 40 2.77 0.48 18.89
N SER A 41 2.27 0.63 17.66
CA SER A 41 0.92 0.17 17.29
C SER A 41 0.91 -1.00 16.31
N LEU A 42 2.06 -1.38 15.74
CA LEU A 42 2.18 -2.56 14.88
C LEU A 42 2.08 -3.87 15.66
N SER A 43 1.25 -4.80 15.18
CA SER A 43 1.15 -6.18 15.68
C SER A 43 2.48 -6.92 15.56
N LEU A 44 2.97 -7.49 16.66
CA LEU A 44 4.20 -8.28 16.68
C LEU A 44 4.06 -9.53 15.82
N ASN A 45 2.90 -10.18 15.84
CA ASN A 45 2.67 -11.40 15.04
C ASN A 45 2.72 -11.10 13.55
N TYR A 46 2.02 -10.05 13.11
CA TYR A 46 2.04 -9.62 11.72
C TYR A 46 3.48 -9.30 11.27
N TYR A 47 4.19 -8.51 12.09
CA TYR A 47 5.54 -8.11 11.78
C TYR A 47 6.52 -9.29 11.76
N SER A 48 6.39 -10.25 12.67
CA SER A 48 7.27 -11.41 12.76
C SER A 48 7.11 -12.33 11.56
N VAL A 49 5.87 -12.56 11.10
CA VAL A 49 5.59 -13.33 9.88
C VAL A 49 6.15 -12.61 8.65
N ALA A 50 5.93 -11.30 8.55
CA ALA A 50 6.43 -10.51 7.44
C ALA A 50 7.96 -10.48 7.39
N GLN A 51 8.63 -10.27 8.52
CA GLN A 51 10.09 -10.30 8.63
C GLN A 51 10.66 -11.69 8.39
N GLY A 52 10.02 -12.75 8.92
CA GLY A 52 10.43 -14.13 8.67
C GLY A 52 10.38 -14.46 7.17
N SER A 53 9.32 -14.02 6.48
CA SER A 53 9.22 -14.14 5.02
C SER A 53 10.31 -13.34 4.30
N TYR A 54 10.56 -12.10 4.72
CA TYR A 54 11.57 -11.23 4.12
C TYR A 54 13.00 -11.79 4.28
N PHE A 55 13.37 -12.24 5.47
CA PHE A 55 14.71 -12.78 5.74
C PHE A 55 14.89 -14.22 5.22
N GLY A 56 13.84 -15.03 5.23
CA GLY A 56 13.89 -16.42 4.77
C GLY A 56 13.73 -16.58 3.25
N GLY A 57 12.91 -15.74 2.62
CA GLY A 57 12.58 -15.81 1.19
C GLY A 57 13.16 -14.69 0.33
N GLY A 58 13.72 -13.64 0.94
CA GLY A 58 14.29 -12.49 0.24
C GLY A 58 13.27 -11.54 -0.37
N GLY A 59 13.77 -10.53 -1.09
CA GLY A 59 12.98 -9.62 -1.92
C GLY A 59 13.09 -10.00 -3.40
N ASN A 60 11.96 -10.05 -4.10
CA ASN A 60 11.90 -10.40 -5.52
C ASN A 60 11.33 -9.22 -6.33
N PHE A 61 11.87 -9.02 -7.53
CA PHE A 61 11.42 -8.00 -8.47
C PHE A 61 10.89 -8.65 -9.75
N ILE A 62 9.73 -8.18 -10.24
CA ILE A 62 9.18 -8.64 -11.51
C ILE A 62 9.83 -7.83 -12.62
N LYS A 63 10.65 -8.47 -13.45
CA LYS A 63 11.26 -7.85 -14.63
C LYS A 63 10.19 -7.17 -15.50
N GLY A 64 10.37 -5.87 -15.76
CA GLY A 64 9.41 -4.99 -16.43
C GLY A 64 8.41 -4.29 -15.49
N GLY A 65 8.54 -4.46 -14.17
CA GLY A 65 7.72 -3.79 -13.16
C GLY A 65 6.41 -4.50 -12.81
N SER A 66 5.70 -3.96 -11.81
CA SER A 66 4.46 -4.53 -11.27
C SER A 66 3.31 -4.63 -12.28
N GLN A 67 3.28 -3.75 -13.30
CA GLN A 67 2.26 -3.78 -14.34
C GLN A 67 2.26 -5.11 -15.10
N LYS A 68 3.42 -5.76 -15.28
CA LYS A 68 3.53 -7.07 -15.94
C LYS A 68 2.71 -8.15 -15.23
N LEU A 69 2.71 -8.16 -13.90
CA LEU A 69 1.87 -9.09 -13.14
C LEU A 69 0.39 -8.78 -13.30
N SER A 70 0.01 -7.50 -13.23
CA SER A 70 -1.38 -7.07 -13.44
C SER A 70 -1.89 -7.45 -14.83
N ASP A 71 -1.09 -7.21 -15.88
CA ASP A 71 -1.42 -7.56 -17.27
C ASP A 71 -1.55 -9.07 -17.45
N TYR A 72 -0.65 -9.85 -16.83
CA TYR A 72 -0.71 -11.30 -16.85
C TYR A 72 -2.01 -11.82 -16.22
N LEU A 73 -2.37 -11.33 -15.03
CA LEU A 73 -3.60 -11.73 -14.35
C LEU A 73 -4.86 -11.32 -15.14
N ALA A 74 -4.88 -10.12 -15.72
CA ALA A 74 -5.96 -9.68 -16.60
C ALA A 74 -6.06 -10.56 -17.86
N GLY A 75 -4.92 -10.89 -18.48
CA GLY A 75 -4.86 -11.79 -19.63
C GLY A 75 -5.39 -13.18 -19.30
N TYR A 76 -5.05 -13.72 -18.12
CA TYR A 76 -5.56 -15.01 -17.66
C TYR A 76 -7.09 -15.01 -17.54
N ILE A 77 -7.69 -13.93 -17.03
CA ILE A 77 -9.16 -13.78 -16.96
C ILE A 77 -9.77 -13.85 -18.37
N LEU A 78 -9.20 -13.10 -19.33
CA LEU A 78 -9.71 -13.05 -20.71
C LEU A 78 -9.59 -14.40 -21.44
N GLN A 79 -8.45 -15.08 -21.28
CA GLN A 79 -8.20 -16.40 -21.90
C GLN A 79 -9.16 -17.48 -21.39
N ASN A 80 -9.69 -17.33 -20.18
CA ASN A 80 -10.66 -18.24 -19.59
C ASN A 80 -12.11 -17.74 -19.75
N GLY A 81 -12.39 -16.90 -20.74
CA GLY A 81 -13.73 -16.43 -21.09
C GLY A 81 -14.31 -15.33 -20.18
N GLY A 82 -13.53 -14.84 -19.22
CA GLY A 82 -13.89 -13.69 -18.40
C GLY A 82 -13.77 -12.36 -19.15
N LYS A 83 -14.26 -11.28 -18.54
CA LYS A 83 -14.18 -9.92 -19.09
C LYS A 83 -13.47 -8.99 -18.12
N VAL A 84 -12.62 -8.10 -18.65
CA VAL A 84 -11.97 -7.02 -17.89
C VAL A 84 -12.42 -5.69 -18.48
N ILE A 85 -13.25 -4.96 -17.75
CA ILE A 85 -13.87 -3.70 -18.22
C ILE A 85 -13.16 -2.52 -17.55
N LEU A 86 -12.30 -1.83 -18.29
CA LEU A 86 -11.54 -0.67 -17.81
C LEU A 86 -12.31 0.63 -17.99
N LYS A 87 -11.91 1.69 -17.27
CA LYS A 87 -12.51 3.04 -17.34
C LYS A 87 -14.01 3.08 -16.98
N HIS A 88 -14.49 2.10 -16.22
CA HIS A 88 -15.86 2.04 -15.71
C HIS A 88 -15.83 2.05 -14.18
N LEU A 89 -16.62 2.94 -13.58
CA LEU A 89 -16.74 3.09 -12.14
C LEU A 89 -18.05 2.44 -11.68
N VAL A 90 -17.96 1.47 -10.76
CA VAL A 90 -19.12 0.95 -10.05
C VAL A 90 -19.64 2.03 -9.11
N THR A 91 -20.94 2.29 -9.18
CA THR A 91 -21.62 3.35 -8.40
C THR A 91 -22.61 2.79 -7.39
N GLU A 92 -23.04 1.53 -7.52
CA GLU A 92 -24.00 0.90 -6.62
C GLU A 92 -23.82 -0.63 -6.61
N ILE A 93 -24.01 -1.25 -5.46
CA ILE A 93 -24.24 -2.69 -5.31
C ILE A 93 -25.72 -2.88 -5.03
N ILE A 94 -26.38 -3.62 -5.91
CA ILE A 94 -27.82 -3.89 -5.86
C ILE A 94 -28.06 -5.01 -4.85
N THR A 95 -29.02 -4.80 -3.94
CA THR A 95 -29.37 -5.79 -2.93
C THR A 95 -30.87 -6.07 -2.90
N GLU A 96 -31.25 -7.34 -2.76
CA GLU A 96 -32.63 -7.79 -2.59
C GLU A 96 -32.69 -8.86 -1.50
N ASN A 97 -33.66 -8.80 -0.58
CA ASN A 97 -33.82 -9.79 0.51
C ASN A 97 -32.53 -10.06 1.33
N ASN A 98 -31.77 -9.00 1.63
CA ASN A 98 -30.44 -9.02 2.28
C ASN A 98 -29.33 -9.78 1.51
N LYS A 99 -29.51 -10.03 0.20
CA LYS A 99 -28.49 -10.59 -0.70
C LYS A 99 -28.03 -9.54 -1.71
N ALA A 100 -26.75 -9.50 -2.02
CA ALA A 100 -26.22 -8.76 -3.16
C ALA A 100 -26.50 -9.56 -4.44
N ILE A 101 -27.06 -8.89 -5.45
CA ILE A 101 -27.53 -9.54 -6.68
C ILE A 101 -26.92 -8.94 -7.95
N GLY A 102 -26.18 -7.84 -7.83
CA GLY A 102 -25.61 -7.16 -8.98
C GLY A 102 -24.94 -5.83 -8.63
N VAL A 103 -24.51 -5.13 -9.68
CA VAL A 103 -23.87 -3.81 -9.58
C VAL A 103 -24.40 -2.88 -10.67
N LYS A 104 -24.40 -1.58 -10.39
CA LYS A 104 -24.53 -0.54 -11.40
C LYS A 104 -23.19 0.14 -11.61
N TYR A 105 -22.84 0.43 -12.86
CA TYR A 105 -21.59 1.10 -13.21
C TYR A 105 -21.74 2.00 -14.43
N LYS A 106 -20.82 2.95 -14.59
CA LYS A 106 -20.81 3.89 -15.72
C LYS A 106 -19.40 4.23 -16.17
N ALA A 107 -19.24 4.68 -17.41
CA ALA A 107 -17.95 5.10 -17.92
C ALA A 107 -17.45 6.38 -17.22
N THR A 108 -16.14 6.45 -16.99
CA THR A 108 -15.50 7.52 -16.17
C THR A 108 -15.29 8.85 -16.89
N LYS A 109 -15.30 8.88 -18.24
CA LYS A 109 -14.97 10.09 -19.01
C LYS A 109 -16.17 10.93 -19.46
N ASN A 110 -17.40 10.42 -19.35
CA ASN A 110 -18.59 11.13 -19.84
C ASN A 110 -19.65 11.22 -18.73
N ASN A 111 -19.96 12.43 -18.26
CA ASN A 111 -21.00 12.65 -17.24
C ASN A 111 -22.43 12.28 -17.71
N THR A 112 -22.62 12.12 -19.02
CA THR A 112 -23.87 11.66 -19.65
C THR A 112 -23.87 10.15 -19.95
N SER A 113 -22.89 9.39 -19.46
CA SER A 113 -22.83 7.94 -19.70
C SER A 113 -24.04 7.25 -19.10
N GLU A 114 -24.66 6.39 -19.90
CA GLU A 114 -25.70 5.46 -19.45
C GLU A 114 -25.19 4.62 -18.27
N VAL A 115 -26.06 4.45 -17.27
CA VAL A 115 -25.78 3.58 -16.12
C VAL A 115 -26.13 2.16 -16.53
N ILE A 116 -25.12 1.29 -16.56
CA ILE A 116 -25.28 -0.11 -16.95
C ILE A 116 -25.47 -0.94 -15.67
N THR A 117 -26.38 -1.92 -15.74
CA THR A 117 -26.61 -2.89 -14.67
C THR A 117 -26.09 -4.26 -15.08
N ALA A 118 -25.37 -4.91 -14.17
CA ALA A 118 -24.94 -6.30 -14.33
C ALA A 118 -25.33 -7.11 -13.09
N PHE A 119 -25.98 -8.26 -13.31
CA PHE A 119 -26.40 -9.18 -12.25
C PHE A 119 -25.41 -10.34 -12.11
N ALA A 120 -25.22 -10.83 -10.90
CA ALA A 120 -24.40 -12.00 -10.60
C ALA A 120 -24.79 -12.62 -9.26
N ASP A 121 -24.58 -13.94 -9.13
CA ASP A 121 -24.87 -14.67 -7.89
C ASP A 121 -23.91 -14.29 -6.75
N GLU A 122 -22.67 -13.95 -7.08
CA GLU A 122 -21.61 -13.62 -6.13
C GLU A 122 -20.93 -12.31 -6.53
N ILE A 123 -20.85 -11.36 -5.60
CA ILE A 123 -20.23 -10.04 -5.79
C ILE A 123 -18.95 -9.97 -4.96
N ILE A 124 -17.81 -9.77 -5.62
CA ILE A 124 -16.51 -9.66 -4.96
C ILE A 124 -16.00 -8.23 -5.06
N ALA A 125 -15.90 -7.55 -3.92
CA ALA A 125 -15.40 -6.18 -3.83
C ALA A 125 -13.90 -6.17 -3.51
N ASN A 126 -13.09 -5.62 -4.43
CA ASN A 126 -11.70 -5.22 -4.13
C ASN A 126 -11.62 -3.76 -3.61
N ALA A 127 -12.67 -2.96 -3.79
CA ALA A 127 -12.73 -1.59 -3.30
C ALA A 127 -12.62 -1.52 -1.77
N ALA A 128 -12.13 -0.39 -1.26
CA ALA A 128 -12.01 -0.15 0.18
C ALA A 128 -13.34 -0.36 0.91
N MET A 129 -13.33 -1.14 1.99
CA MET A 129 -14.55 -1.44 2.77
C MET A 129 -15.32 -0.17 3.21
N PRO A 130 -14.66 0.93 3.68
CA PRO A 130 -15.36 2.18 3.97
C PRO A 130 -16.09 2.76 2.75
N ASN A 131 -15.51 2.68 1.55
CA ASN A 131 -16.17 3.19 0.34
C ASN A 131 -17.34 2.30 -0.07
N VAL A 132 -17.17 0.99 0.01
CA VAL A 132 -18.28 0.05 -0.24
C VAL A 132 -19.44 0.33 0.70
N ALA A 133 -19.16 0.55 1.97
CA ALA A 133 -20.17 0.84 2.98
C ALA A 133 -20.88 2.19 2.78
N ASN A 134 -20.11 3.26 2.50
CA ASN A 134 -20.64 4.62 2.42
C ASN A 134 -21.23 4.98 1.05
N MET A 135 -20.72 4.37 -0.03
CA MET A 135 -20.99 4.84 -1.39
C MET A 135 -21.71 3.81 -2.26
N LEU A 136 -21.49 2.52 -2.04
CA LEU A 136 -21.98 1.47 -2.94
C LEU A 136 -23.16 0.69 -2.37
N LEU A 137 -23.21 0.49 -1.05
CA LEU A 137 -24.28 -0.26 -0.41
C LEU A 137 -25.47 0.63 -0.03
N PRO A 138 -26.70 0.09 -0.06
CA PRO A 138 -27.85 0.75 0.56
C PRO A 138 -27.61 1.02 2.05
N ASN A 139 -28.14 2.13 2.55
CA ASN A 139 -27.86 2.69 3.89
C ASN A 139 -27.92 1.63 5.02
N LYS A 140 -28.94 0.77 5.03
CA LYS A 140 -29.10 -0.32 6.01
C LYS A 140 -27.89 -1.27 6.04
N HIS A 141 -27.40 -1.69 4.88
CA HIS A 141 -26.27 -2.61 4.75
C HIS A 141 -24.93 -1.91 4.93
N GLY A 142 -24.82 -0.66 4.46
CA GLY A 142 -23.68 0.21 4.69
C GLY A 142 -23.40 0.42 6.17
N LYS A 143 -24.41 0.83 6.95
CA LYS A 143 -24.28 1.01 8.41
C LYS A 143 -23.81 -0.25 9.15
N LYS A 144 -24.35 -1.42 8.79
CA LYS A 144 -23.90 -2.71 9.35
C LYS A 144 -22.43 -2.99 9.04
N LEU A 145 -21.98 -2.68 7.83
CA LEU A 145 -20.57 -2.84 7.46
C LEU A 145 -19.68 -1.88 8.24
N LEU A 146 -20.07 -0.61 8.37
CA LEU A 146 -19.35 0.40 9.15
C LEU A 146 -19.18 -0.01 10.61
N GLN A 147 -20.23 -0.52 11.24
CA GLN A 147 -20.17 -1.03 12.62
C GLN A 147 -19.12 -2.14 12.78
N LYS A 148 -19.02 -3.05 11.80
CA LYS A 148 -18.02 -4.14 11.83
C LYS A 148 -16.58 -3.66 11.66
N ILE A 149 -16.37 -2.46 11.13
CA ILE A 149 -15.03 -1.91 10.88
C ILE A 149 -14.74 -0.66 11.72
N GLU A 150 -15.61 -0.33 12.68
CA GLU A 150 -15.52 0.93 13.44
C GLU A 150 -14.22 1.07 14.24
N ASN A 151 -13.69 -0.06 14.72
CA ASN A 151 -12.45 -0.12 15.49
C ASN A 151 -11.20 -0.32 14.61
N LEU A 152 -11.37 -0.36 13.28
CA LEU A 152 -10.26 -0.52 12.34
C LEU A 152 -9.77 0.83 11.86
N GLN A 153 -8.51 1.13 12.12
CA GLN A 153 -7.87 2.37 11.70
C GLN A 153 -7.36 2.24 10.26
N THR A 154 -7.52 3.29 9.45
CA THR A 154 -6.87 3.41 8.14
C THR A 154 -5.35 3.50 8.31
N ALA A 155 -4.59 2.71 7.53
CA ALA A 155 -3.13 2.78 7.53
C ALA A 155 -2.61 4.07 6.87
N ALA A 156 -1.36 4.42 7.15
CA ALA A 156 -0.69 5.52 6.48
C ALA A 156 -0.56 5.30 4.96
N SER A 157 -0.29 6.40 4.26
CA SER A 157 0.02 6.40 2.83
C SER A 157 1.53 6.47 2.62
N LEU A 158 1.94 6.62 1.36
CA LEU A 158 3.33 6.78 0.95
C LEU A 158 3.47 7.97 0.01
N LEU A 159 4.58 8.68 0.18
CA LEU A 159 5.14 9.58 -0.80
C LEU A 159 6.06 8.75 -1.68
N THR A 160 6.04 8.98 -2.99
CA THR A 160 6.95 8.35 -3.92
C THR A 160 7.54 9.41 -4.84
N ILE A 161 8.86 9.45 -4.99
CA ILE A 161 9.52 10.27 -6.00
C ILE A 161 10.16 9.31 -6.99
N TYR A 162 9.63 9.30 -8.20
CA TYR A 162 10.16 8.52 -9.31
C TYR A 162 11.25 9.34 -9.99
N PHE A 163 12.39 8.72 -10.25
CA PHE A 163 13.52 9.34 -10.95
C PHE A 163 13.84 8.58 -12.22
N GLY A 164 14.08 9.31 -13.31
CA GLY A 164 14.79 8.82 -14.49
C GLY A 164 16.19 9.40 -14.51
N PHE A 165 17.20 8.54 -14.63
CA PHE A 165 18.61 8.90 -14.62
C PHE A 165 19.24 8.75 -16.00
N LYS A 166 20.14 9.67 -16.34
CA LYS A 166 20.92 9.70 -17.59
C LYS A 166 21.89 8.52 -17.72
N LYS A 167 22.25 7.90 -16.59
CA LYS A 167 23.16 6.75 -16.48
C LYS A 167 22.68 5.77 -15.40
N PRO A 168 23.15 4.53 -15.41
CA PRO A 168 22.95 3.61 -14.28
C PRO A 168 23.50 4.17 -12.96
N VAL A 169 22.68 4.24 -11.91
CA VAL A 169 23.11 4.77 -10.60
C VAL A 169 24.22 3.91 -9.97
N LYS A 170 24.28 2.61 -10.27
CA LYS A 170 25.41 1.74 -9.90
C LYS A 170 26.77 2.26 -10.38
N ASP A 171 26.83 3.01 -11.47
CA ASP A 171 28.07 3.56 -12.03
C ASP A 171 28.60 4.72 -11.19
N LEU A 172 27.78 5.30 -10.30
CA LEU A 172 28.20 6.27 -9.29
C LEU A 172 28.77 5.60 -8.02
N GLY A 173 28.87 4.27 -8.01
CA GLY A 173 29.41 3.50 -6.89
C GLY A 173 28.36 3.03 -5.87
N ASN A 174 27.07 3.27 -6.10
CA ASN A 174 26.02 2.65 -5.29
C ASN A 174 26.04 1.12 -5.50
N LYS A 175 25.97 0.35 -4.42
CA LYS A 175 26.03 -1.12 -4.44
C LYS A 175 24.77 -1.80 -3.92
N TYR A 176 23.78 -1.02 -3.52
CA TYR A 176 22.61 -1.50 -2.80
C TYR A 176 21.34 -1.24 -3.60
N TYR A 177 20.55 -2.30 -3.79
CA TYR A 177 19.23 -2.20 -4.44
C TYR A 177 18.26 -1.32 -3.63
N SER A 178 18.26 -1.45 -2.30
CA SER A 178 17.40 -0.68 -1.41
C SER A 178 18.18 -0.23 -0.19
N THR A 179 18.11 1.06 0.11
CA THR A 179 18.78 1.69 1.26
C THR A 179 17.75 2.41 2.10
N PHE A 180 17.60 1.99 3.36
CA PHE A 180 16.74 2.63 4.34
C PHE A 180 17.57 3.62 5.15
N VAL A 181 17.15 4.88 5.15
CA VAL A 181 17.90 5.99 5.76
C VAL A 181 17.04 6.59 6.86
N TYR A 182 17.46 6.39 8.10
CA TYR A 182 16.96 7.17 9.22
C TYR A 182 17.55 8.57 9.16
N ASP A 183 16.69 9.56 9.39
CA ASP A 183 17.15 10.92 9.62
C ASP A 183 17.88 11.03 10.96
N ASP A 184 18.79 12.00 11.08
CA ASP A 184 19.53 12.25 12.33
C ASP A 184 18.61 12.53 13.52
N SER A 185 17.37 12.98 13.29
CA SER A 185 16.39 13.17 14.36
C SER A 185 15.89 11.86 14.98
N VAL A 186 16.13 10.69 14.36
CA VAL A 186 15.67 9.39 14.86
C VAL A 186 16.81 8.72 15.63
N LYS A 187 16.77 8.81 16.97
CA LYS A 187 17.77 8.17 17.85
C LYS A 187 17.23 6.89 18.48
N THR A 188 15.91 6.77 18.57
CA THR A 188 15.22 5.63 19.16
C THR A 188 13.95 5.31 18.37
N GLN A 189 13.40 4.12 18.60
CA GLN A 189 12.11 3.72 18.03
C GLN A 189 10.95 4.68 18.38
N ALA A 190 11.04 5.42 19.49
CA ALA A 190 10.02 6.39 19.92
C ALA A 190 9.94 7.60 18.98
N ASP A 191 11.05 7.92 18.31
CA ASP A 191 11.15 9.09 17.44
C ASP A 191 10.50 8.84 16.07
N ILE A 192 10.34 7.58 15.67
CA ILE A 192 9.94 7.18 14.31
C ILE A 192 8.59 7.79 13.91
N LYS A 193 7.57 7.70 14.76
CA LYS A 193 6.24 8.22 14.41
C LYS A 193 6.26 9.74 14.26
N THR A 194 6.88 10.43 15.22
CA THR A 194 7.03 11.89 15.18
C THR A 194 7.84 12.32 13.96
N ASN A 195 8.89 11.57 13.61
CA ASN A 195 9.68 11.79 12.40
C ASN A 195 8.82 11.63 11.14
N ASN A 196 8.06 10.54 11.02
CA ASN A 196 7.15 10.29 9.90
C ASN A 196 6.11 11.40 9.74
N GLN A 197 5.58 11.94 10.84
CA GLN A 197 4.59 13.03 10.84
C GLN A 197 5.23 14.43 10.72
N GLY A 198 6.54 14.52 10.86
CA GLY A 198 7.29 15.77 10.87
C GLY A 198 7.47 16.39 9.50
N ASN A 199 8.28 17.46 9.44
CA ASN A 199 8.64 18.13 8.20
C ASN A 199 9.43 17.19 7.28
N PHE A 200 9.16 17.21 5.97
CA PHE A 200 9.87 16.40 4.97
C PHE A 200 11.40 16.54 5.03
N LYS A 201 11.92 17.71 5.42
CA LYS A 201 13.37 17.94 5.65
C LYS A 201 13.98 16.96 6.63
N ASN A 202 13.19 16.49 7.60
CA ASN A 202 13.64 15.58 8.64
C ASN A 202 13.10 14.16 8.42
N ARG A 203 12.25 13.89 7.41
CA ARG A 203 11.69 12.54 7.26
C ARG A 203 12.75 11.53 6.84
N SER A 204 12.73 10.38 7.52
CA SER A 204 13.43 9.16 7.09
C SER A 204 12.85 8.67 5.77
N PHE A 205 13.65 8.01 4.94
CA PHE A 205 13.23 7.57 3.61
C PHE A 205 13.92 6.28 3.19
N THR A 206 13.39 5.66 2.15
CA THR A 206 14.02 4.54 1.45
C THR A 206 14.37 5.01 0.04
N PHE A 207 15.59 4.70 -0.42
CA PHE A 207 15.96 4.83 -1.82
C PHE A 207 16.08 3.45 -2.46
N VAL A 208 15.45 3.25 -3.61
CA VAL A 208 15.54 2.05 -4.42
C VAL A 208 16.23 2.38 -5.74
N ASP A 209 17.33 1.68 -6.02
CA ASP A 209 18.10 1.77 -7.25
C ASP A 209 17.83 0.54 -8.12
N TYR A 210 17.04 0.72 -9.19
CA TYR A 210 16.69 -0.37 -10.09
C TYR A 210 17.80 -0.76 -11.07
N SER A 211 18.96 -0.06 -11.07
CA SER A 211 20.13 -0.49 -11.84
C SER A 211 20.87 -1.69 -11.23
N GLN A 212 20.55 -2.02 -9.96
CA GLN A 212 21.14 -3.13 -9.20
C GLN A 212 20.51 -4.49 -9.52
N VAL A 213 19.46 -4.50 -10.33
CA VAL A 213 18.75 -5.71 -10.76
C VAL A 213 18.46 -5.63 -12.25
N ASP A 214 18.20 -6.76 -12.89
CA ASP A 214 17.71 -6.83 -14.27
C ASP A 214 16.24 -6.38 -14.33
N SER A 215 16.03 -5.07 -14.15
CA SER A 215 14.70 -4.50 -13.97
C SER A 215 13.90 -4.38 -15.26
N ALA A 216 14.57 -4.23 -16.42
CA ALA A 216 13.96 -3.91 -17.71
C ALA A 216 12.98 -2.72 -17.66
N LEU A 217 13.24 -1.73 -16.79
CA LEU A 217 12.46 -0.50 -16.67
C LEU A 217 13.01 0.65 -17.52
N ALA A 218 14.27 0.56 -17.95
CA ALA A 218 14.96 1.54 -18.78
C ALA A 218 15.87 0.82 -19.79
N SER A 219 16.43 1.58 -20.75
CA SER A 219 17.53 1.09 -21.60
C SER A 219 18.81 0.88 -20.78
N ASP A 220 19.74 0.07 -21.30
CA ASP A 220 20.94 -0.34 -20.57
C ASP A 220 21.89 0.81 -20.20
N ASP A 221 21.84 1.91 -20.96
CA ASP A 221 22.63 3.13 -20.75
C ASP A 221 21.98 4.11 -19.75
N LYS A 222 20.79 3.79 -19.24
CA LYS A 222 20.02 4.62 -18.30
C LYS A 222 19.56 3.79 -17.10
N SER A 223 18.95 4.46 -16.12
CA SER A 223 18.26 3.74 -15.04
C SER A 223 17.11 4.54 -14.47
N VAL A 224 16.31 3.88 -13.64
CA VAL A 224 15.28 4.51 -12.82
C VAL A 224 15.54 4.20 -11.36
N GLY A 225 15.05 5.06 -10.49
CA GLY A 225 15.08 4.84 -9.05
C GLY A 225 13.92 5.53 -8.38
N VAL A 226 13.70 5.18 -7.12
CA VAL A 226 12.55 5.66 -6.37
C VAL A 226 12.97 6.03 -4.96
N ILE A 227 12.54 7.21 -4.51
CA ILE A 227 12.46 7.51 -3.08
C ILE A 227 11.05 7.22 -2.59
N CYS A 228 10.96 6.58 -1.43
CA CYS A 228 9.71 6.33 -0.72
C CYS A 228 9.82 6.77 0.74
N CYS A 229 8.79 7.44 1.27
CA CYS A 229 8.66 7.67 2.71
C CYS A 229 7.19 7.63 3.13
N ILE A 230 6.94 7.52 4.44
CA ILE A 230 5.58 7.62 4.98
C ILE A 230 4.98 8.99 4.63
N ASP A 231 3.71 9.00 4.27
CA ASP A 231 2.97 10.20 3.90
C ASP A 231 1.54 10.18 4.47
N TYR A 232 1.03 11.39 4.71
CA TYR A 232 -0.29 11.58 5.30
C TYR A 232 -1.12 12.49 4.41
N PHE A 233 -2.39 12.14 4.20
CA PHE A 233 -3.30 12.91 3.35
C PHE A 233 -3.43 14.38 3.79
N SER A 234 -3.39 14.63 5.11
CA SER A 234 -3.42 15.95 5.73
C SER A 234 -2.25 16.85 5.36
N ASP A 235 -1.14 16.30 4.85
CA ASP A 235 -0.03 17.11 4.36
C ASP A 235 -0.39 17.82 3.04
N TRP A 236 -1.47 17.42 2.37
CA TRP A 236 -1.77 17.85 1.00
C TRP A 236 -3.21 18.30 0.78
N ASP A 237 -4.16 17.83 1.61
CA ASP A 237 -5.61 17.92 1.37
C ASP A 237 -6.10 19.36 1.20
N LYS A 238 -5.60 20.28 2.02
CA LYS A 238 -5.96 21.70 2.05
C LYS A 238 -5.32 22.57 0.96
N LEU A 239 -4.37 22.04 0.19
CA LEU A 239 -3.63 22.82 -0.80
C LEU A 239 -4.42 23.00 -2.10
N GLY A 240 -4.41 24.23 -2.62
CA GLY A 240 -4.82 24.55 -3.97
C GLY A 240 -3.93 23.90 -5.03
N LYS A 241 -4.34 23.92 -6.30
CA LYS A 241 -3.62 23.23 -7.40
C LYS A 241 -2.16 23.68 -7.55
N GLU A 242 -1.92 24.99 -7.53
CA GLU A 242 -0.57 25.53 -7.73
C GLU A 242 0.30 25.38 -6.48
N GLU A 243 -0.27 25.57 -5.27
CA GLU A 243 0.41 25.28 -4.00
C GLU A 243 0.81 23.81 -3.89
N TYR A 244 -0.06 22.90 -4.30
CA TYR A 244 0.22 21.46 -4.33
C TYR A 244 1.39 21.14 -5.25
N LYS A 245 1.44 21.74 -6.45
CA LYS A 245 2.58 21.58 -7.37
C LYS A 245 3.86 22.16 -6.78
N ALA A 246 3.79 23.36 -6.20
CA ALA A 246 4.94 24.02 -5.58
C ALA A 246 5.50 23.18 -4.43
N LYS A 247 4.64 22.70 -3.52
CA LYS A 247 5.05 21.82 -2.42
C LYS A 247 5.64 20.50 -2.91
N LYS A 248 5.08 19.90 -3.98
CA LYS A 248 5.69 18.70 -4.59
C LYS A 248 7.10 18.96 -5.09
N LYS A 249 7.34 20.12 -5.72
CA LYS A 249 8.67 20.53 -6.18
C LYS A 249 9.63 20.73 -4.99
N GLU A 250 9.22 21.46 -3.97
CA GLU A 250 10.00 21.64 -2.73
C GLU A 250 10.39 20.30 -2.09
N VAL A 251 9.42 19.39 -1.96
CA VAL A 251 9.65 18.07 -1.39
C VAL A 251 10.62 17.26 -2.26
N ALA A 252 10.49 17.32 -3.58
CA ALA A 252 11.45 16.66 -4.47
C ALA A 252 12.87 17.20 -4.27
N GLU A 253 13.04 18.52 -4.22
CA GLU A 253 14.33 19.16 -3.99
C GLU A 253 14.95 18.73 -2.66
N ILE A 254 14.17 18.71 -1.58
CA ILE A 254 14.62 18.22 -0.26
C ILE A 254 15.22 16.80 -0.36
N PHE A 255 14.51 15.89 -1.01
CA PHE A 255 14.96 14.49 -1.10
C PHE A 255 16.08 14.28 -2.11
N ILE A 256 16.17 15.11 -3.16
CA ILE A 256 17.31 15.13 -4.08
C ILE A 256 18.57 15.55 -3.33
N GLU A 257 18.51 16.59 -2.48
CA GLU A 257 19.65 17.00 -1.64
C GLU A 257 20.05 15.91 -0.63
N LYS A 258 19.08 15.20 -0.06
CA LYS A 258 19.37 14.04 0.80
C LYS A 258 20.05 12.91 0.02
N LEU A 259 19.61 12.67 -1.21
CA LEU A 259 20.17 11.64 -2.08
C LEU A 259 21.59 12.00 -2.55
N GLU A 260 21.86 13.27 -2.84
CA GLU A 260 23.20 13.77 -3.19
C GLU A 260 24.22 13.53 -2.07
N LYS A 261 23.82 13.70 -0.81
CA LYS A 261 24.68 13.36 0.34
C LYS A 261 24.96 11.86 0.46
N LEU A 262 23.99 11.03 0.07
CA LEU A 262 24.09 9.57 0.14
C LEU A 262 24.91 9.00 -1.04
N ILE A 263 24.72 9.55 -2.23
CA ILE A 263 25.34 9.13 -3.49
C ILE A 263 25.83 10.39 -4.22
N PRO A 264 27.05 10.87 -3.95
CA PRO A 264 27.57 12.10 -4.56
C PRO A 264 27.56 12.03 -6.10
N GLY A 265 27.12 13.12 -6.74
CA GLY A 265 26.99 13.25 -8.19
C GLY A 265 25.67 12.75 -8.77
N ILE A 266 24.77 12.18 -7.96
CA ILE A 266 23.48 11.64 -8.43
C ILE A 266 22.54 12.73 -8.93
N LYS A 267 22.59 13.93 -8.33
CA LYS A 267 21.75 15.06 -8.73
C LYS A 267 21.96 15.42 -10.20
N ASP A 268 23.19 15.40 -10.67
CA ASP A 268 23.54 15.71 -12.07
C ASP A 268 23.08 14.62 -13.05
N GLN A 269 22.85 13.41 -12.56
CA GLN A 269 22.31 12.31 -13.35
C GLN A 269 20.79 12.34 -13.49
N ILE A 270 20.05 13.13 -12.70
CA ILE A 270 18.59 13.21 -12.82
C ILE A 270 18.21 13.89 -14.14
N GLU A 271 17.51 13.15 -15.00
CA GLU A 271 16.93 13.66 -16.25
C GLU A 271 15.45 14.05 -16.07
N TYR A 272 14.75 13.29 -15.22
CA TYR A 272 13.33 13.49 -14.94
C TYR A 272 13.01 13.07 -13.51
N TYR A 273 12.04 13.74 -12.90
CA TYR A 273 11.39 13.22 -11.70
C TYR A 273 9.90 13.52 -11.67
N GLU A 274 9.14 12.65 -10.99
CA GLU A 274 7.73 12.86 -10.68
C GLU A 274 7.45 12.50 -9.22
N VAL A 275 6.66 13.32 -8.54
CA VAL A 275 6.22 13.06 -7.17
C VAL A 275 4.79 12.48 -7.15
N GLY A 276 4.60 11.31 -6.57
CA GLY A 276 3.31 10.77 -6.14
C GLY A 276 3.12 11.02 -4.64
N THR A 277 1.99 11.60 -4.24
CA THR A 277 1.66 11.80 -2.82
C THR A 277 0.45 10.94 -2.44
N SER A 278 0.09 10.93 -1.16
CA SER A 278 -1.17 10.39 -0.66
C SER A 278 -2.42 10.91 -1.41
N LYS A 279 -2.45 12.16 -1.89
CA LYS A 279 -3.51 12.66 -2.80
C LYS A 279 -3.47 11.99 -4.17
N THR A 280 -2.28 11.75 -4.72
CA THR A 280 -2.13 10.98 -5.97
C THR A 280 -2.66 9.55 -5.78
N VAL A 281 -2.27 8.86 -4.70
CA VAL A 281 -2.74 7.51 -4.39
C VAL A 281 -4.26 7.48 -4.23
N ALA A 282 -4.82 8.39 -3.42
CA ALA A 282 -6.27 8.50 -3.22
C ALA A 282 -7.01 8.74 -4.55
N ARG A 283 -6.49 9.62 -5.42
CA ARG A 283 -7.10 9.91 -6.72
C ARG A 283 -7.16 8.69 -7.63
N TYR A 284 -6.09 7.90 -7.72
CA TYR A 284 -6.00 6.79 -8.66
C TYR A 284 -6.63 5.49 -8.14
N THR A 285 -6.56 5.24 -6.84
CA THR A 285 -7.03 3.99 -6.22
C THR A 285 -8.39 4.13 -5.54
N LEU A 286 -8.84 5.37 -5.31
CA LEU A 286 -9.99 5.72 -4.47
C LEU A 286 -9.85 5.29 -3.00
N ASN A 287 -8.69 4.79 -2.56
CA ASN A 287 -8.48 4.41 -1.18
C ASN A 287 -8.63 5.64 -0.26
N PRO A 288 -9.42 5.54 0.83
CA PRO A 288 -9.51 6.58 1.85
C PRO A 288 -8.13 7.06 2.30
N GLN A 289 -7.93 8.37 2.30
CA GLN A 289 -6.67 9.03 2.69
C GLN A 289 -5.42 8.56 1.90
N GLY A 290 -5.62 7.89 0.76
CA GLY A 290 -4.53 7.33 -0.03
C GLY A 290 -3.83 6.14 0.64
N ALA A 291 -4.46 5.46 1.60
CA ALA A 291 -3.84 4.31 2.26
C ALA A 291 -3.42 3.23 1.24
N VAL A 292 -2.18 2.77 1.35
CA VAL A 292 -1.58 1.81 0.42
C VAL A 292 -1.72 0.35 0.88
N TYR A 293 -1.93 0.14 2.18
CA TYR A 293 -2.02 -1.18 2.81
C TYR A 293 -3.39 -1.50 3.43
N GLY A 294 -4.40 -0.66 3.18
CA GLY A 294 -5.74 -0.80 3.74
C GLY A 294 -5.81 -0.35 5.20
N PHE A 295 -6.38 -1.19 6.06
CA PHE A 295 -6.38 -0.93 7.51
C PHE A 295 -5.00 -1.17 8.12
N ALA A 296 -4.66 -0.41 9.17
CA ALA A 296 -3.49 -0.58 9.99
C ALA A 296 -3.41 -1.99 10.60
N GLN A 297 -2.19 -2.51 10.75
CA GLN A 297 -1.94 -3.87 11.24
C GLN A 297 -1.73 -3.87 12.76
N THR A 298 -2.77 -3.50 13.51
CA THR A 298 -2.72 -3.40 14.97
C THR A 298 -2.98 -4.75 15.66
N PRO A 299 -2.51 -4.97 16.91
CA PRO A 299 -2.79 -6.21 17.65
C PRO A 299 -4.30 -6.51 17.83
N GLN A 300 -5.13 -5.47 17.87
CA GLN A 300 -6.58 -5.57 18.03
C GLN A 300 -7.29 -6.04 16.76
N ARG A 301 -6.58 -6.09 15.61
CA ARG A 301 -7.12 -6.62 14.37
C ARG A 301 -7.23 -8.14 14.49
N VAL A 302 -8.38 -8.59 14.99
CA VAL A 302 -8.68 -10.00 15.13
C VAL A 302 -8.86 -10.60 13.73
N MET A 303 -7.93 -11.44 13.31
CA MET A 303 -8.03 -12.12 12.01
C MET A 303 -9.26 -13.03 11.89
N SER A 304 -9.96 -13.40 12.97
CA SER A 304 -11.04 -14.40 12.92
C SER A 304 -12.43 -13.85 12.61
N GLU A 305 -12.68 -12.54 12.65
CA GLU A 305 -14.05 -12.05 12.45
C GLU A 305 -14.42 -11.96 10.97
N LYS A 306 -15.52 -12.63 10.60
CA LYS A 306 -16.10 -12.53 9.26
C LYS A 306 -16.79 -11.18 9.10
N ILE A 307 -16.12 -10.28 8.39
CA ILE A 307 -16.67 -8.97 8.00
C ILE A 307 -17.64 -9.19 6.82
N GLN A 308 -18.88 -9.59 7.14
CA GLN A 308 -19.98 -9.74 6.19
C GLN A 308 -21.19 -8.92 6.65
N SER A 309 -21.74 -8.07 5.78
CA SER A 309 -22.92 -7.23 6.03
C SER A 309 -24.14 -7.58 5.17
N VAL A 310 -23.91 -8.27 4.05
CA VAL A 310 -24.90 -8.70 3.06
C VAL A 310 -24.52 -10.11 2.61
N ASP A 311 -25.50 -10.96 2.34
CA ASP A 311 -25.24 -12.24 1.68
C ASP A 311 -24.76 -12.02 0.24
N ASN A 312 -23.93 -12.94 -0.26
CA ASN A 312 -23.31 -12.90 -1.59
C ASN A 312 -22.38 -11.70 -1.87
N LEU A 313 -22.07 -10.88 -0.87
CA LEU A 313 -21.02 -9.87 -0.95
C LEU A 313 -19.76 -10.33 -0.21
N HIS A 314 -18.64 -10.36 -0.93
CA HIS A 314 -17.33 -10.79 -0.43
C HIS A 314 -16.28 -9.71 -0.66
N PHE A 315 -15.16 -9.83 0.03
CA PHE A 315 -14.04 -8.89 -0.08
C PHE A 315 -12.73 -9.61 -0.38
N ALA A 316 -12.16 -9.29 -1.54
CA ALA A 316 -10.82 -9.71 -1.96
C ALA A 316 -9.98 -8.44 -2.12
N SER A 317 -9.50 -7.89 -0.99
CA SER A 317 -8.92 -6.55 -0.93
C SER A 317 -7.82 -6.42 0.13
N ALA A 318 -6.92 -5.45 -0.02
CA ALA A 318 -6.02 -5.02 1.05
C ALA A 318 -6.76 -4.56 2.32
N TRP A 319 -8.03 -4.14 2.17
CA TRP A 319 -8.93 -3.75 3.26
C TRP A 319 -9.61 -4.94 3.94
N SER A 320 -9.33 -6.18 3.51
CA SER A 320 -9.89 -7.40 4.08
C SER A 320 -8.99 -8.00 5.18
N LYS A 321 -9.30 -9.22 5.63
CA LYS A 321 -8.69 -9.89 6.79
C LYS A 321 -7.16 -9.90 6.82
N ILE A 322 -6.51 -10.22 5.69
CA ILE A 322 -5.07 -10.53 5.66
C ILE A 322 -4.19 -9.28 5.65
N GLY A 323 -4.70 -8.16 5.12
CA GLY A 323 -3.92 -6.93 4.95
C GLY A 323 -3.45 -6.68 3.53
N GLY A 324 -2.63 -5.64 3.37
CA GLY A 324 -2.17 -5.15 2.08
C GLY A 324 -0.86 -5.74 1.57
N GLY A 325 -0.33 -5.09 0.54
CA GLY A 325 0.85 -5.56 -0.21
C GLY A 325 0.48 -6.64 -1.20
N PHE A 326 1.42 -7.02 -2.07
CA PHE A 326 1.21 -8.09 -3.07
C PHE A 326 0.72 -9.38 -2.41
N SER A 327 1.49 -9.88 -1.44
CA SER A 327 1.19 -11.17 -0.80
C SER A 327 -0.13 -11.15 -0.05
N GLY A 328 -0.41 -10.09 0.71
CA GLY A 328 -1.65 -9.96 1.48
C GLY A 328 -2.88 -9.92 0.56
N ALA A 329 -2.84 -9.10 -0.49
CA ALA A 329 -3.95 -8.97 -1.43
C ALA A 329 -4.17 -10.24 -2.27
N ILE A 330 -3.10 -10.89 -2.75
CA ILE A 330 -3.18 -12.15 -3.48
C ILE A 330 -3.79 -13.25 -2.59
N PHE A 331 -3.32 -13.36 -1.35
CA PHE A 331 -3.83 -14.35 -0.41
C PHE A 331 -5.29 -14.09 -0.02
N SER A 332 -5.68 -12.82 0.15
CA SER A 332 -7.09 -12.44 0.32
C SER A 332 -7.95 -12.85 -0.87
N GLY A 333 -7.47 -12.69 -2.11
CA GLY A 333 -8.18 -13.15 -3.30
C GLY A 333 -8.34 -14.66 -3.35
N TYR A 334 -7.27 -15.40 -3.05
CA TYR A 334 -7.30 -16.87 -2.98
C TYR A 334 -8.29 -17.38 -1.93
N LEU A 335 -8.22 -16.86 -0.70
CA LEU A 335 -9.14 -17.26 0.37
C LEU A 335 -10.59 -16.91 0.05
N CYS A 336 -10.84 -15.74 -0.56
CA CYS A 336 -12.19 -15.37 -0.99
C CYS A 336 -12.75 -16.34 -2.02
N ALA A 337 -11.96 -16.71 -3.03
CA ALA A 337 -12.37 -17.71 -4.03
C ALA A 337 -12.64 -19.08 -3.39
N PHE A 338 -11.75 -19.52 -2.49
CA PHE A 338 -11.90 -20.78 -1.77
C PHE A 338 -13.17 -20.83 -0.92
N ASP A 339 -13.46 -19.75 -0.19
CA ASP A 339 -14.67 -19.64 0.64
C ASP A 339 -15.97 -19.65 -0.17
N ILE A 340 -15.96 -19.07 -1.38
CA ILE A 340 -17.11 -19.11 -2.29
C ILE A 340 -17.30 -20.52 -2.84
N LEU A 341 -16.23 -21.16 -3.33
CA LEU A 341 -16.29 -22.48 -3.96
C LEU A 341 -16.71 -23.58 -2.98
N ARG A 342 -16.39 -23.47 -1.69
CA ARG A 342 -16.80 -24.47 -0.67
C ARG A 342 -18.26 -24.39 -0.26
N LYS A 343 -18.95 -23.29 -0.57
CA LYS A 343 -20.39 -23.15 -0.27
C LYS A 343 -21.27 -23.75 -1.37
N ARG A 344 -20.70 -24.00 -2.55
CA ARG A 344 -21.35 -24.65 -3.68
C ARG A 344 -21.29 -26.17 -3.51
#